data_AF-A0A149U848-F1
#
_entry.id   AF-A0A149U848-F1
#
_cell.length_a   1.000
_cell.length_b   1.000
_cell.length_c   1.000
_cell.angle_alpha   90.00
_cell.angle_beta   90.00
_cell.angle_gamma   90.00
#
_symmetry.space_group_name_H-M   'P 1'
#
loop_
_entity.id
_entity.type
_entity.pdbx_description
1 polymer ?
#
loop_
_entity_poly.entity_id
_entity_poly.type
_entity_poly.pdbx_seq_one_letter_code
_entity_poly.pdbx_strand_id
1 'polypeptide(L)'
;MAIYHLSVKAISRSAGRSVVAAAAYRAGQELTDERQGLTHDYTRKQGVEDAFIVAPDGADWAQDRNALWNAAEAAEKRKDAKTGREYELALPAELDAGARKELARDFAAELVARYGVVADVAIHAPGREGDNRNHHAHILTTTRTAGAEGLGAKTRVLDVASTASAEIEHMRGVWARQVNMALERHLVEQRVDHRSFERQGKEQEPTRHMGVSATALERQAAREIPGRDPVTDLGKQNAEIRERNRVLETARKAMEKAQELFSGLEKRARLAVGLARKLGERMEQQREAERQRQERVRQAEIRREMQRQAEQRAADEARKAAELARQKQAAKEAERPTVRRSRDRGPSIGF
;
A
#
# COMPACT_ATOMS: atom_id res chain seq x y z
N MET A 1 -3.97 15.72 -6.57
CA MET A 1 -3.11 14.75 -7.28
C MET A 1 -1.72 15.31 -7.17
N ALA A 2 -0.88 14.69 -6.34
CA ALA A 2 0.52 15.06 -6.27
C ALA A 2 1.16 14.84 -7.66
N ILE A 3 1.87 15.85 -8.15
CA ILE A 3 2.53 15.80 -9.45
C ILE A 3 4.02 15.56 -9.27
N TYR A 4 4.60 14.75 -10.15
CA TYR A 4 6.04 14.59 -10.23
C TYR A 4 6.61 15.56 -11.28
N HIS A 5 7.57 16.39 -10.88
CA HIS A 5 8.43 17.09 -11.82
C HIS A 5 9.82 17.30 -11.22
N LEU A 6 10.84 16.95 -12.01
CA LEU A 6 12.22 17.37 -11.81
C LEU A 6 12.88 17.52 -13.19
N SER A 7 13.30 18.73 -13.50
CA SER A 7 14.15 19.02 -14.67
C SER A 7 15.47 19.64 -14.25
N VAL A 8 16.54 19.33 -14.98
CA VAL A 8 17.88 19.86 -14.71
C VAL A 8 18.40 20.56 -15.96
N LYS A 9 18.85 21.80 -15.82
CA LYS A 9 19.31 22.64 -16.95
C LYS A 9 20.61 23.34 -16.56
N ALA A 10 21.58 23.38 -17.46
CA ALA A 10 22.78 24.19 -17.24
C ALA A 10 22.49 25.68 -17.52
N ILE A 11 23.12 26.56 -16.77
CA ILE A 11 23.20 27.98 -17.08
C ILE A 11 24.53 28.21 -17.79
N SER A 12 24.45 28.56 -19.08
CA SER A 12 25.61 28.72 -19.95
C SER A 12 25.68 30.13 -20.53
N ARG A 13 26.88 30.70 -20.54
CA ARG A 13 27.18 31.98 -21.19
C ARG A 13 26.94 31.95 -22.70
N SER A 14 27.20 30.82 -23.36
CA SER A 14 26.98 30.68 -24.81
C SER A 14 25.51 30.80 -25.22
N ALA A 15 24.59 30.59 -24.27
CA ALA A 15 23.16 30.81 -24.45
C ALA A 15 22.72 32.25 -24.10
N GLY A 16 23.68 33.17 -23.88
CA GLY A 16 23.42 34.54 -23.47
C GLY A 16 22.92 34.69 -22.03
N ARG A 17 23.04 33.64 -21.20
CA ARG A 17 22.55 33.67 -19.81
C ARG A 17 23.62 34.16 -18.84
N SER A 18 23.22 34.97 -17.87
CA SER A 18 23.98 35.27 -16.66
C SER A 18 23.41 34.47 -15.48
N VAL A 19 24.29 33.88 -14.66
CA VAL A 19 23.83 33.18 -13.44
C VAL A 19 23.40 34.16 -12.35
N VAL A 20 24.01 35.35 -12.30
CA VAL A 20 23.60 36.43 -11.39
C VAL A 20 22.20 36.93 -11.76
N ALA A 21 21.96 37.21 -13.05
CA ALA A 21 20.62 37.55 -13.54
C ALA A 21 19.61 36.43 -13.24
N ALA A 22 20.04 35.17 -13.39
CA ALA A 22 19.19 34.04 -13.09
C ALA A 22 18.80 34.02 -11.61
N ALA A 23 19.77 34.09 -10.70
CA ALA A 23 19.53 34.10 -9.26
C ALA A 23 18.63 35.26 -8.82
N ALA A 24 18.91 36.48 -9.29
CA ALA A 24 18.11 37.66 -9.02
C ALA A 24 16.64 37.45 -9.41
N TYR A 25 16.40 36.92 -10.61
CA TYR A 25 15.06 36.65 -11.12
C TYR A 25 14.30 35.60 -10.30
N ARG A 26 14.97 34.51 -9.87
CA ARG A 26 14.31 33.45 -9.09
C ARG A 26 14.01 33.95 -7.68
N ALA A 27 14.97 34.61 -7.03
CA ALA A 27 14.83 35.08 -5.66
C ALA A 27 13.95 36.35 -5.54
N GLY A 28 13.66 37.04 -6.64
CA GLY A 28 12.94 38.31 -6.62
C GLY A 28 13.76 39.41 -5.93
N GLN A 29 15.07 39.42 -6.18
CA GLN A 29 16.01 40.35 -5.54
C GLN A 29 16.71 41.23 -6.58
N GLU A 30 17.34 42.29 -6.09
CA GLU A 30 18.30 43.08 -6.87
C GLU A 30 19.71 42.51 -6.67
N LEU A 31 20.37 42.12 -7.76
CA LEU A 31 21.78 41.69 -7.74
C LEU A 31 22.56 42.37 -8.87
N THR A 32 23.83 42.68 -8.64
CA THR A 32 24.75 43.25 -9.63
C THR A 32 25.68 42.19 -10.19
N ASP A 33 25.67 41.99 -11.51
CA ASP A 33 26.64 41.17 -12.25
C ASP A 33 27.89 42.01 -12.51
N GLU A 34 28.94 41.79 -11.72
CA GLU A 34 30.20 42.53 -11.78
C GLU A 34 30.95 42.31 -13.11
N ARG A 35 30.79 41.13 -13.71
CA ARG A 35 31.43 40.80 -14.99
C ARG A 35 30.83 41.63 -16.13
N GLN A 36 29.53 41.90 -16.08
CA GLN A 36 28.83 42.68 -17.10
C GLN A 36 28.64 44.16 -16.74
N GLY A 37 28.84 44.53 -15.46
CA GLY A 37 28.52 45.85 -14.95
C GLY A 37 27.01 46.14 -14.98
N LEU A 38 26.17 45.12 -14.89
CA LEU A 38 24.71 45.22 -14.99
C LEU A 38 24.03 44.89 -13.66
N THR A 39 23.09 45.73 -13.24
CA THR A 39 22.21 45.42 -12.10
C THR A 39 20.90 44.84 -12.59
N HIS A 40 20.51 43.72 -12.00
CA HIS A 40 19.28 42.99 -12.28
C HIS A 40 18.31 43.17 -11.11
N ASP A 41 17.42 44.15 -11.20
CA ASP A 41 16.40 44.42 -10.19
C ASP A 41 15.10 43.66 -10.50
N TYR A 42 14.82 42.63 -9.69
CA TYR A 42 13.55 41.89 -9.71
C TYR A 42 12.76 42.02 -8.41
N THR A 43 13.01 43.06 -7.60
CA THR A 43 12.31 43.30 -6.32
C THR A 43 10.80 43.46 -6.47
N ARG A 44 10.32 43.84 -7.66
CA ARG A 44 8.88 43.95 -7.97
C ARG A 44 8.22 42.61 -8.33
N LYS A 45 9.00 41.52 -8.45
CA LYS A 45 8.48 40.21 -8.82
C LYS A 45 7.52 39.70 -7.74
N GLN A 46 6.38 39.19 -8.19
CA GLN A 46 5.36 38.60 -7.33
C GLN A 46 5.45 37.07 -7.37
N GLY A 47 4.93 36.44 -6.31
CA GLY A 47 4.81 34.98 -6.23
C GLY A 47 6.06 34.24 -5.77
N VAL A 48 7.08 34.93 -5.25
CA VAL A 48 8.17 34.29 -4.50
C VAL A 48 7.69 34.09 -3.06
N GLU A 49 7.50 32.85 -2.64
CA GLU A 49 7.06 32.50 -1.27
C GLU A 49 8.24 32.49 -0.30
N ASP A 50 9.41 32.00 -0.74
CA ASP A 50 10.62 31.92 0.09
C ASP A 50 11.89 31.90 -0.79
N ALA A 51 13.01 32.35 -0.23
CA ALA A 51 14.31 32.28 -0.89
C ALA A 51 15.44 32.15 0.16
N PHE A 52 16.25 31.09 0.06
CA PHE A 52 17.31 30.80 1.02
C PHE A 52 18.45 30.00 0.41
N ILE A 53 19.64 30.05 1.03
CA ILE A 53 20.83 29.35 0.57
C ILE A 53 21.15 28.20 1.52
N VAL A 54 21.45 27.03 0.95
CA VAL A 54 22.01 25.87 1.64
C VAL A 54 23.44 25.70 1.14
N ALA A 55 24.40 25.76 2.05
CA ALA A 55 25.82 25.70 1.75
C ALA A 55 26.49 24.60 2.58
N PRO A 56 27.64 24.05 2.13
CA PRO A 56 28.46 23.18 2.96
C PRO A 56 28.93 23.89 4.24
N ASP A 57 29.24 23.12 5.28
CA ASP A 57 29.82 23.65 6.51
C ASP A 57 31.10 24.46 6.22
N GLY A 58 31.21 25.63 6.86
CA GLY A 58 32.33 26.55 6.71
C GLY A 58 32.25 27.48 5.48
N ALA A 59 31.23 27.37 4.62
CA ALA A 59 31.04 28.27 3.48
C ALA A 59 30.08 29.45 3.79
N ASP A 60 30.19 30.07 4.97
CA ASP A 60 29.26 31.12 5.43
C ASP A 60 29.18 32.35 4.51
N TRP A 61 30.29 32.66 3.83
CA TRP A 61 30.36 33.72 2.81
C TRP A 61 29.31 33.54 1.70
N ALA A 62 28.89 32.30 1.43
CA ALA A 62 27.94 31.97 0.38
C ALA A 62 26.50 32.36 0.74
N GLN A 63 26.22 32.74 1.99
CA GLN A 63 24.89 33.22 2.41
C GLN A 63 24.56 34.60 1.82
N ASP A 64 25.58 35.37 1.41
CA ASP A 64 25.38 36.53 0.55
C ASP A 64 25.19 36.05 -0.90
N ARG A 65 23.94 36.14 -1.38
CA ARG A 65 23.56 35.72 -2.73
C ARG A 65 24.31 36.48 -3.83
N ASN A 66 24.56 37.78 -3.65
CA ASN A 66 25.28 38.58 -4.64
C ASN A 66 26.74 38.14 -4.70
N ALA A 67 27.38 37.95 -3.54
CA ALA A 67 28.75 37.45 -3.46
C ALA A 67 28.89 36.04 -4.04
N LEU A 68 27.96 35.12 -3.70
CA LEU A 68 27.91 33.76 -4.22
C LEU A 68 27.93 33.72 -5.75
N TRP A 69 27.00 34.42 -6.39
CA TRP A 69 26.82 34.30 -7.83
C TRP A 69 27.87 35.08 -8.63
N ASN A 70 28.43 36.16 -8.07
CA ASN A 70 29.62 36.78 -8.66
C ASN A 70 30.87 35.91 -8.52
N ALA A 71 31.06 35.22 -7.40
CA ALA A 71 32.14 34.23 -7.26
C ALA A 71 32.00 33.09 -8.28
N ALA A 72 30.77 32.60 -8.51
CA ALA A 72 30.49 31.58 -9.53
C ALA A 72 30.78 32.07 -10.95
N GLU A 73 30.49 33.34 -11.26
CA GLU A 73 30.87 33.94 -12.54
C GLU A 73 32.38 34.09 -12.68
N ALA A 74 33.04 34.66 -11.68
CA ALA A 74 34.49 34.90 -11.72
C ALA A 74 35.31 33.61 -11.84
N ALA A 75 34.83 32.50 -11.25
CA ALA A 75 35.51 31.22 -11.28
C ALA A 75 35.58 30.58 -12.69
N GLU A 76 34.80 31.07 -13.65
CA GLU A 76 34.76 30.55 -15.01
C GLU A 76 35.37 31.52 -16.02
N LYS A 77 36.38 31.06 -16.78
CA LYS A 77 37.14 31.93 -17.70
C LYS A 77 36.63 31.90 -19.15
N ARG A 78 35.99 30.81 -19.57
CA ARG A 78 35.60 30.63 -20.99
C ARG A 78 34.28 31.31 -21.31
N LYS A 79 34.14 31.78 -22.55
CA LYS A 79 32.90 32.41 -23.07
C LYS A 79 31.72 31.46 -23.18
N ASP A 80 31.96 30.15 -23.20
CA ASP A 80 30.98 29.08 -23.28
C ASP A 80 30.81 28.33 -21.95
N ALA A 81 31.33 28.89 -20.86
CA ALA A 81 31.32 28.22 -19.58
C ALA A 81 29.89 28.04 -19.03
N LYS A 82 29.68 26.87 -18.43
CA LYS A 82 28.55 26.61 -17.54
C LYS A 82 28.89 27.18 -16.16
N THR A 83 28.12 28.17 -15.73
CA THR A 83 28.36 28.94 -14.50
C THR A 83 27.50 28.46 -13.33
N GLY A 84 26.33 27.88 -13.63
CA GLY A 84 25.46 27.23 -12.65
C GLY A 84 24.67 26.06 -13.26
N ARG A 85 23.96 25.33 -12.42
CA ARG A 85 22.92 24.37 -12.83
C ARG A 85 21.62 24.71 -12.10
N GLU A 86 20.50 24.50 -12.77
CA GLU A 86 19.16 24.76 -12.27
C GLU A 86 18.41 23.44 -12.17
N TYR A 87 17.88 23.16 -10.99
CA TYR A 87 16.93 22.09 -10.73
C TYR A 87 15.56 22.73 -10.54
N GLU A 88 14.59 22.36 -11.36
CA GLU A 88 13.21 22.84 -11.30
C GLU A 88 12.33 21.70 -10.79
N LEU A 89 11.69 21.90 -9.65
CA LEU A 89 10.95 20.89 -8.90
C LEU A 89 9.48 21.28 -8.76
N ALA A 90 8.54 20.35 -8.95
CA ALA A 90 7.16 20.58 -8.53
C ALA A 90 6.97 20.20 -7.07
N LEU A 91 6.39 21.11 -6.28
CA LEU A 91 6.05 20.90 -4.88
C LEU A 91 4.56 20.51 -4.78
N PRO A 92 4.20 19.46 -4.01
CA PRO A 92 2.80 19.06 -3.89
C PRO A 92 1.92 20.17 -3.30
N ALA A 93 0.80 20.46 -3.96
CA ALA A 93 -0.17 21.44 -3.46
C ALA A 93 -0.94 20.95 -2.22
N GLU A 94 -0.89 19.64 -1.96
CA GLU A 94 -1.43 19.01 -0.76
C GLU A 94 -0.62 19.33 0.51
N LEU A 95 0.61 19.85 0.36
CA LEU A 95 1.44 20.29 1.47
C LEU A 95 1.26 21.80 1.72
N ASP A 96 1.25 22.19 3.00
CA ASP A 96 1.29 23.60 3.38
C ASP A 96 2.65 24.25 3.03
N ALA A 97 2.71 25.58 3.12
CA ALA A 97 3.91 26.33 2.74
C ALA A 97 5.16 25.94 3.56
N GLY A 98 5.01 25.61 4.84
CA GLY A 98 6.11 25.19 5.70
C GLY A 98 6.67 23.83 5.28
N ALA A 99 5.79 22.85 5.09
CA ALA A 99 6.16 21.52 4.63
C ALA A 99 6.80 21.54 3.23
N ARG A 100 6.33 22.41 2.33
CA ARG A 100 6.95 22.62 1.01
C ARG A 100 8.35 23.22 1.13
N LYS A 101 8.55 24.17 2.06
CA LYS A 101 9.86 24.76 2.35
C LYS A 101 10.85 23.73 2.88
N GLU A 102 10.42 22.91 3.85
CA GLU A 102 11.23 21.82 4.39
C GLU A 102 11.61 20.82 3.31
N LEU A 103 10.65 20.37 2.50
CA LEU A 103 10.90 19.45 1.40
C LEU A 103 11.92 20.00 0.38
N ALA A 104 11.82 21.28 0.02
CA ALA A 104 12.79 21.91 -0.88
C ALA A 104 14.19 22.02 -0.24
N ARG A 105 14.25 22.31 1.07
CA ARG A 105 15.49 22.35 1.85
C ARG A 105 16.15 20.97 1.95
N ASP A 106 15.39 19.92 2.22
CA ASP A 106 15.88 18.54 2.30
C ASP A 106 16.52 18.10 0.98
N PHE A 107 15.89 18.45 -0.14
CA PHE A 107 16.46 18.13 -1.46
C PHE A 107 17.71 18.97 -1.77
N ALA A 108 17.70 20.26 -1.41
CA ALA A 108 18.88 21.12 -1.54
C ALA A 108 20.05 20.59 -0.69
N ALA A 109 19.79 20.14 0.54
CA ALA A 109 20.78 19.54 1.42
C ALA A 109 21.37 18.26 0.84
N GLU A 110 20.57 17.41 0.18
CA GLU A 110 21.10 16.25 -0.55
C GLU A 110 22.07 16.67 -1.68
N LEU A 111 21.71 17.70 -2.46
CA LEU A 111 22.60 18.21 -3.52
C LEU A 111 23.93 18.71 -2.93
N VAL A 112 23.86 19.46 -1.83
CA VAL A 112 25.04 19.99 -1.12
C VAL A 112 25.90 18.84 -0.58
N ALA A 113 25.30 17.87 0.13
CA ALA A 113 26.01 16.74 0.71
C ALA A 113 26.67 15.86 -0.37
N ARG A 114 25.97 15.64 -1.48
CA ARG A 114 26.43 14.76 -2.56
C ARG A 114 27.51 15.39 -3.43
N TYR A 115 27.43 16.69 -3.69
CA TYR A 115 28.31 17.36 -4.66
C TYR A 115 29.27 18.38 -4.05
N GLY A 116 29.13 18.71 -2.76
CA GLY A 116 29.89 19.76 -2.08
C GLY A 116 29.63 21.17 -2.63
N VAL A 117 28.57 21.36 -3.41
CA VAL A 117 28.18 22.64 -4.03
C VAL A 117 27.40 23.51 -3.06
N VAL A 118 27.19 24.78 -3.41
CA VAL A 118 26.17 25.63 -2.77
C VAL A 118 24.88 25.52 -3.58
N ALA A 119 23.74 25.48 -2.90
CA ALA A 119 22.40 25.43 -3.47
C ALA A 119 21.57 26.65 -3.02
N ASP A 120 21.20 27.51 -3.97
CA ASP A 120 20.32 28.67 -3.76
C ASP A 120 18.89 28.30 -4.17
N VAL A 121 17.98 28.31 -3.21
CA VAL A 121 16.60 27.86 -3.34
C VAL A 121 15.68 29.07 -3.43
N ALA A 122 14.76 29.05 -4.39
CA ALA A 122 13.61 29.96 -4.45
C ALA A 122 12.32 29.16 -4.66
N ILE A 123 11.33 29.39 -3.80
CA ILE A 123 10.03 28.71 -3.83
C ILE A 123 9.00 29.68 -4.40
N HIS A 124 8.28 29.24 -5.42
CA HIS A 124 7.32 30.05 -6.15
C HIS A 124 5.90 29.52 -5.95
N ALA A 125 4.98 30.45 -5.69
CA ALA A 125 3.55 30.22 -5.72
C ALA A 125 3.07 30.03 -7.17
N PRO A 126 1.92 29.35 -7.36
CA PRO A 126 1.20 29.35 -8.61
C PRO A 126 1.00 30.78 -9.14
N GLY A 127 1.23 30.95 -10.44
CA GLY A 127 0.88 32.20 -11.11
C GLY A 127 -0.64 32.41 -11.09
N ARG A 128 -1.08 33.68 -11.01
CA ARG A 128 -2.51 34.07 -10.96
C ARG A 128 -3.38 33.50 -12.08
N GLU A 129 -2.77 33.13 -13.19
CA GLU A 129 -3.43 32.74 -14.44
C GLU A 129 -3.07 31.30 -14.85
N GLY A 130 -2.43 30.56 -13.96
CA GLY A 130 -2.02 29.16 -14.15
C GLY A 130 -2.83 28.19 -13.32
N ASP A 131 -2.38 26.93 -13.28
CA ASP A 131 -2.93 25.95 -12.35
C ASP A 131 -2.54 26.36 -10.93
N ASN A 132 -3.53 26.64 -10.08
CA ASN A 132 -3.36 27.02 -8.66
C ASN A 132 -2.68 25.94 -7.81
N ARG A 133 -2.36 24.77 -8.39
CA ARG A 133 -1.60 23.71 -7.73
C ARG A 133 -0.11 23.72 -8.10
N ASN A 134 0.32 24.56 -9.03
CA ASN A 134 1.69 24.58 -9.55
C ASN A 134 2.66 25.33 -8.62
N HIS A 135 2.76 24.89 -7.36
CA HIS A 135 3.86 25.27 -6.49
C HIS A 135 5.13 24.62 -6.99
N HIS A 136 6.22 25.38 -7.07
CA HIS A 136 7.49 24.86 -7.60
C HIS A 136 8.68 25.53 -6.91
N ALA A 137 9.81 24.82 -6.90
CA ALA A 137 11.08 25.36 -6.45
C ALA A 137 12.07 25.41 -7.61
N HIS A 138 12.81 26.51 -7.68
CA HIS A 138 14.05 26.59 -8.43
C HIS A 138 15.21 26.43 -7.44
N ILE A 139 16.12 25.50 -7.72
CA ILE A 139 17.37 25.35 -6.97
C ILE A 139 18.52 25.57 -7.94
N LEU A 140 19.22 26.68 -7.76
CA LEU A 140 20.45 26.96 -8.50
C LEU A 140 21.64 26.41 -7.71
N THR A 141 22.44 25.56 -8.33
CA THR A 141 23.69 25.08 -7.74
C THR A 141 24.90 25.68 -8.43
N THR A 142 25.95 25.93 -7.66
CA THR A 142 27.27 26.22 -8.24
C THR A 142 27.76 25.04 -9.08
N THR A 143 28.69 25.29 -10.01
CA THR A 143 29.37 24.20 -10.75
C THR A 143 30.64 23.72 -10.06
N ARG A 144 30.97 24.31 -8.92
CA ARG A 144 32.18 24.05 -8.13
C ARG A 144 31.81 23.75 -6.69
N THR A 145 32.66 22.96 -6.03
CA THR A 145 32.56 22.77 -4.58
C THR A 145 32.76 24.12 -3.86
N ALA A 146 32.34 24.22 -2.61
CA ALA A 146 32.57 25.39 -1.78
C ALA A 146 33.11 25.00 -0.40
N GLY A 147 33.89 25.90 0.20
CA GLY A 147 34.38 25.81 1.57
C GLY A 147 34.73 27.19 2.11
N ALA A 148 35.49 27.26 3.22
CA ALA A 148 35.86 28.52 3.88
C ALA A 148 36.57 29.53 2.97
N GLU A 149 37.43 29.05 2.09
CA GLU A 149 38.23 29.89 1.18
C GLU A 149 37.52 30.25 -0.14
N GLY A 150 36.21 30.00 -0.24
CA GLY A 150 35.44 30.27 -1.46
C GLY A 150 35.13 29.02 -2.31
N LEU A 151 35.02 29.22 -3.62
CA LEU A 151 34.74 28.14 -4.58
C LEU A 151 36.01 27.33 -4.90
N GLY A 152 35.89 26.01 -4.83
CA GLY A 152 36.95 25.05 -5.09
C GLY A 152 36.88 24.38 -6.46
N ALA A 153 37.06 23.06 -6.45
CA ALA A 153 37.18 22.24 -7.65
C ALA A 153 35.86 22.16 -8.44
N LYS A 154 35.95 22.07 -9.77
CA LYS A 154 34.78 21.95 -10.64
C LYS A 154 34.16 20.56 -10.53
N THR A 155 32.87 20.51 -10.22
CA THR A 155 32.07 19.27 -10.21
C THR A 155 31.86 18.77 -11.63
N ARG A 156 32.31 17.55 -11.93
CA ARG A 156 32.24 16.95 -13.29
C ARG A 156 31.13 15.91 -13.46
N VAL A 157 30.48 15.49 -12.37
CA VAL A 157 29.52 14.38 -12.33
C VAL A 157 28.40 14.54 -13.38
N LEU A 158 27.94 15.78 -13.58
CA LEU A 158 26.86 16.13 -14.52
C LEU A 158 27.37 16.78 -15.83
N ASP A 159 28.68 16.79 -16.07
CA ASP A 159 29.26 17.33 -17.32
C ASP A 159 29.56 16.26 -18.36
N VAL A 160 29.66 15.00 -17.94
CA VAL A 160 29.95 13.87 -18.83
C VAL A 160 28.65 13.18 -19.21
N ALA A 161 28.35 13.12 -20.51
CA ALA A 161 27.06 12.59 -20.99
C ALA A 161 26.78 11.14 -20.54
N SER A 162 27.82 10.30 -20.47
CA SER A 162 27.69 8.90 -20.04
C SER A 162 27.30 8.73 -18.57
N THR A 163 27.67 9.67 -17.69
CA THR A 163 27.34 9.61 -16.25
C THR A 163 26.16 10.50 -15.89
N ALA A 164 25.97 11.61 -16.62
CA ALA A 164 24.94 12.61 -16.31
C ALA A 164 23.52 12.01 -16.33
N SER A 165 23.21 11.12 -17.29
CA SER A 165 21.88 10.50 -17.37
C SER A 165 21.59 9.62 -16.15
N ALA A 166 22.55 8.80 -15.73
CA ALA A 166 22.40 7.93 -14.56
C ALA A 166 22.29 8.76 -13.26
N GLU A 167 23.07 9.83 -13.15
CA GLU A 167 23.04 10.70 -11.99
C GLU A 167 21.74 11.51 -11.90
N ILE A 168 21.25 12.04 -13.03
CA ILE A 168 19.94 12.70 -13.08
C ILE A 168 18.85 11.70 -12.70
N GLU A 169 18.89 10.47 -13.20
CA GLU A 169 17.93 9.44 -12.83
C GLU A 169 17.98 9.11 -11.33
N HIS A 170 19.17 9.04 -10.75
CA HIS A 170 19.34 8.87 -9.31
C HIS A 170 18.68 10.01 -8.52
N MET A 171 18.96 11.27 -8.88
CA MET A 171 18.38 12.43 -8.20
C MET A 171 16.87 12.53 -8.39
N ARG A 172 16.34 12.11 -9.55
CA ARG A 172 14.90 11.94 -9.78
C ARG A 172 14.27 10.93 -8.81
N GLY A 173 14.95 9.80 -8.61
CA GLY A 173 14.57 8.81 -7.61
C GLY A 173 14.61 9.36 -6.19
N VAL A 174 15.64 10.12 -5.82
CA VAL A 174 15.74 10.79 -4.51
C VAL A 174 14.57 11.73 -4.30
N TRP A 175 14.29 12.58 -5.29
CA TRP A 175 13.19 13.54 -5.22
C TRP A 175 11.84 12.86 -5.02
N ALA A 176 11.53 11.83 -5.83
CA ALA A 176 10.29 11.07 -5.68
C ALA A 176 10.16 10.44 -4.28
N ARG A 177 11.26 9.92 -3.70
CA ARG A 177 11.25 9.38 -2.33
C ARG A 177 10.96 10.46 -1.30
N GLN A 178 11.64 11.61 -1.37
CA GLN A 178 11.43 12.71 -0.42
C GLN A 178 10.00 13.26 -0.49
N VAL A 179 9.46 13.45 -1.71
CA VAL A 179 8.06 13.85 -1.92
C VAL A 179 7.11 12.85 -1.27
N ASN A 180 7.29 11.54 -1.52
CA ASN A 180 6.42 10.51 -0.96
C ASN A 180 6.49 10.44 0.57
N MET A 181 7.69 10.59 1.15
CA MET A 181 7.86 10.66 2.61
C MET A 181 7.21 11.91 3.21
N ALA A 182 7.27 13.06 2.53
CA ALA A 182 6.58 14.26 2.98
C ALA A 182 5.05 14.09 2.91
N LEU A 183 4.52 13.57 1.80
CA LEU A 183 3.08 13.28 1.67
C LEU A 183 2.60 12.31 2.76
N GLU A 184 3.37 11.25 3.03
CA GLU A 184 3.06 10.30 4.10
C GLU A 184 3.06 10.92 5.50
N ARG A 185 4.09 11.72 5.82
CA ARG A 185 4.17 12.45 7.10
C ARG A 185 2.98 13.38 7.35
N HIS A 186 2.41 13.92 6.27
CA HIS A 186 1.24 14.80 6.31
C HIS A 186 -0.08 14.06 6.07
N LEU A 187 -0.10 12.72 6.17
CA LEU A 187 -1.29 11.86 6.02
C LEU A 187 -2.00 12.04 4.68
N VAL A 188 -1.25 12.39 3.63
CA VAL A 188 -1.74 12.51 2.27
C VAL A 188 -1.56 11.16 1.58
N GLU A 189 -2.63 10.58 1.03
CA GLU A 189 -2.59 9.26 0.39
C GLU A 189 -1.89 9.24 -0.97
N GLN A 190 -1.82 10.39 -1.65
CA GLN A 190 -1.23 10.44 -2.99
C GLN A 190 0.26 10.12 -2.97
N ARG A 191 0.74 9.50 -4.05
CA ARG A 191 2.16 9.16 -4.25
C ARG A 191 2.59 9.54 -5.66
N VAL A 192 3.86 9.86 -5.79
CA VAL A 192 4.52 10.21 -7.06
C VAL A 192 5.55 9.15 -7.44
N ASP A 193 5.79 9.02 -8.74
CA ASP A 193 6.85 8.16 -9.29
C ASP A 193 7.55 8.91 -10.42
N HIS A 194 8.88 8.86 -10.42
CA HIS A 194 9.73 9.54 -11.39
C HIS A 194 9.82 8.81 -12.73
N ARG A 195 9.44 7.53 -12.77
CA ARG A 195 9.49 6.68 -13.95
C ARG A 195 8.36 7.05 -14.91
N SER A 196 8.54 6.75 -16.20
CA SER A 196 7.45 6.86 -17.18
C SER A 196 6.30 5.89 -16.83
N PHE A 197 5.08 6.15 -17.33
CA PHE A 197 3.96 5.24 -17.15
C PHE A 197 4.28 3.82 -17.63
N GLU A 198 4.95 3.69 -18.78
CA GLU A 198 5.46 2.42 -19.30
C GLU A 198 6.36 1.69 -18.28
N ARG A 199 7.36 2.37 -17.70
CA ARG A 199 8.26 1.78 -16.68
C ARG A 199 7.58 1.50 -15.34
N GLN A 200 6.38 2.06 -15.13
CA GLN A 200 5.51 1.73 -14.00
C GLN A 200 4.56 0.55 -14.31
N GLY A 201 4.52 0.06 -15.55
CA GLY A 201 3.54 -0.93 -16.00
C GLY A 201 2.12 -0.38 -16.10
N LYS A 202 1.97 0.94 -16.31
CA LYS A 202 0.68 1.60 -16.48
C LYS A 202 0.33 1.73 -17.95
N GLU A 203 -0.85 1.26 -18.32
CA GLU A 203 -1.47 1.47 -19.64
C GLU A 203 -2.06 2.88 -19.76
N GLN A 204 -1.23 3.90 -19.50
CA GLN A 204 -1.62 5.30 -19.62
C GLN A 204 -0.75 5.99 -20.67
N GLU A 205 -1.38 6.73 -21.57
CA GLU A 205 -0.68 7.51 -22.58
C GLU A 205 -0.20 8.85 -21.98
N PRO A 206 1.09 9.19 -22.07
CA PRO A 206 1.58 10.48 -21.58
C PRO A 206 1.08 11.62 -22.47
N THR A 207 0.69 12.73 -21.84
CA THR A 207 0.36 13.97 -22.57
C THR A 207 1.60 14.55 -23.25
N ARG A 208 1.39 15.23 -24.38
CA ARG A 208 2.44 15.93 -25.15
C ARG A 208 2.79 17.27 -24.50
N HIS A 209 4.08 17.59 -24.49
CA HIS A 209 4.56 18.86 -23.93
C HIS A 209 4.01 20.05 -24.72
N MET A 210 3.33 20.96 -24.02
CA MET A 210 2.87 22.23 -24.60
C MET A 210 3.94 23.29 -24.35
N GLY A 211 4.46 23.86 -25.44
CA GLY A 211 5.38 24.99 -25.35
C GLY A 211 4.68 26.28 -24.88
N VAL A 212 5.49 27.27 -24.50
CA VAL A 212 5.02 28.54 -23.92
C VAL A 212 3.95 29.21 -24.77
N SER A 213 4.14 29.29 -26.09
CA SER A 213 3.18 29.92 -27.00
C SER A 213 1.83 29.20 -27.03
N ALA A 214 1.84 27.86 -27.11
CA ALA A 214 0.60 27.08 -27.09
C ALA A 214 -0.12 27.22 -25.75
N THR A 215 0.61 27.17 -24.64
CA THR A 215 0.05 27.40 -23.30
C THR A 215 -0.54 28.81 -23.15
N ALA A 216 0.10 29.84 -23.71
CA ALA A 216 -0.41 31.20 -23.67
C ALA A 216 -1.72 31.34 -24.44
N LEU A 217 -1.80 30.75 -25.65
CA LEU A 217 -3.02 30.74 -26.46
C LEU A 217 -4.18 30.05 -25.72
N GLU A 218 -3.94 28.88 -25.12
CA GLU A 218 -4.98 28.19 -24.33
C GLU A 218 -5.44 29.00 -23.13
N ARG A 219 -4.50 29.66 -22.43
CA ARG A 219 -4.84 30.50 -21.27
C ARG A 219 -5.66 31.71 -21.67
N GLN A 220 -5.33 32.36 -22.79
CA GLN A 220 -6.11 33.48 -23.30
C GLN A 220 -7.52 33.01 -23.65
N ALA A 221 -7.62 31.92 -24.42
CA ALA A 221 -8.88 31.34 -24.84
C ALA A 221 -9.79 30.97 -23.64
N ALA A 222 -9.22 30.40 -22.58
CA ALA A 222 -9.95 30.03 -21.36
C ALA A 222 -10.44 31.24 -20.53
N ARG A 223 -9.83 32.42 -20.67
CA ARG A 223 -10.34 33.65 -20.04
C ARG A 223 -11.52 34.23 -20.78
N GLU A 224 -11.44 34.24 -22.11
CA GLU A 224 -12.52 34.74 -22.96
C GLU A 224 -13.78 33.91 -22.76
N ILE A 225 -13.64 32.58 -22.68
CA ILE A 225 -14.75 31.65 -22.45
C ILE A 225 -14.30 30.57 -21.45
N PRO A 226 -14.65 30.72 -20.16
CA PRO A 226 -14.39 29.70 -19.14
C PRO A 226 -15.02 28.35 -19.50
N GLY A 227 -14.24 27.27 -19.40
CA GLY A 227 -14.72 25.90 -19.66
C GLY A 227 -14.80 25.51 -21.13
N ARG A 228 -14.34 26.34 -22.07
CA ARG A 228 -14.27 25.98 -23.49
C ARG A 228 -13.33 24.81 -23.77
N ASP A 229 -13.53 24.17 -24.91
CA ASP A 229 -12.60 23.20 -25.45
C ASP A 229 -11.26 23.85 -25.87
N PRO A 230 -10.14 23.09 -25.82
CA PRO A 230 -8.83 23.59 -26.21
C PRO A 230 -8.78 24.12 -27.65
N VAL A 231 -8.04 25.21 -27.85
CA VAL A 231 -7.97 25.89 -29.15
C VAL A 231 -6.81 25.44 -30.01
N THR A 232 -5.73 24.99 -29.40
CA THR A 232 -4.53 24.52 -30.10
C THR A 232 -4.64 23.03 -30.41
N ASP A 233 -4.03 22.59 -31.50
CA ASP A 233 -4.02 21.17 -31.87
C ASP A 233 -3.37 20.30 -30.79
N LEU A 234 -2.30 20.80 -30.15
CA LEU A 234 -1.66 20.14 -29.00
C LEU A 234 -2.60 20.09 -27.78
N GLY A 235 -3.36 21.14 -27.53
CA GLY A 235 -4.36 21.19 -26.46
C GLY A 235 -5.45 20.14 -26.67
N LYS A 236 -5.98 20.03 -27.90
CA LYS A 236 -6.99 19.05 -28.28
C LYS A 236 -6.47 17.62 -28.13
N GLN A 237 -5.29 17.33 -28.68
CA GLN A 237 -4.63 16.02 -28.51
C GLN A 237 -4.45 15.66 -27.04
N ASN A 238 -4.03 16.60 -26.20
CA ASN A 238 -3.87 16.37 -24.77
C ASN A 238 -5.20 16.16 -24.04
N ALA A 239 -6.28 16.82 -24.46
CA ALA A 239 -7.62 16.57 -23.93
C ALA A 239 -8.10 15.16 -24.29
N GLU A 240 -7.91 14.72 -25.55
CA GLU A 240 -8.23 13.36 -25.99
C GLU A 240 -7.42 12.30 -25.23
N ILE A 241 -6.13 12.53 -25.01
CA ILE A 241 -5.28 11.64 -24.20
C ILE A 241 -5.81 11.53 -22.77
N ARG A 242 -6.16 12.66 -22.15
CA ARG A 242 -6.70 12.67 -20.77
C ARG A 242 -8.03 11.91 -20.69
N GLU A 243 -8.90 12.06 -21.68
CA GLU A 243 -10.17 11.36 -21.72
C GLU A 243 -9.98 9.85 -21.90
N ARG A 244 -9.11 9.43 -22.83
CA ARG A 244 -8.77 8.01 -23.00
C ARG A 244 -8.19 7.40 -21.73
N ASN A 245 -7.26 8.09 -21.07
CA ASN A 245 -6.69 7.65 -19.79
C ASN A 245 -7.75 7.55 -18.69
N ARG A 246 -8.73 8.48 -18.65
CA ARG A 246 -9.81 8.46 -17.68
C ARG A 246 -10.72 7.25 -17.87
N VAL A 247 -11.06 6.92 -19.11
CA VAL A 247 -11.86 5.74 -19.45
C VAL A 247 -11.11 4.46 -19.04
N LEU A 248 -9.83 4.34 -19.39
CA LEU A 248 -8.99 3.19 -19.02
C LEU A 248 -8.89 3.01 -17.51
N GLU A 249 -8.67 4.09 -16.76
CA GLU A 249 -8.58 4.04 -15.30
C GLU A 249 -9.92 3.64 -14.67
N THR A 250 -11.05 4.12 -15.22
CA THR A 250 -12.38 3.76 -14.73
C THR A 250 -12.68 2.28 -14.98
N ALA A 251 -12.36 1.79 -16.19
CA ALA A 251 -12.50 0.38 -16.55
C ALA A 251 -11.63 -0.50 -15.64
N ARG A 252 -10.36 -0.13 -15.42
CA ARG A 252 -9.45 -0.82 -14.52
C ARG A 252 -10.01 -0.94 -13.10
N LYS A 253 -10.44 0.17 -12.49
CA LYS A 253 -11.03 0.16 -11.13
C LYS A 253 -12.29 -0.69 -11.06
N ALA A 254 -13.12 -0.68 -12.11
CA ALA A 254 -14.29 -1.55 -12.18
C ALA A 254 -13.90 -3.03 -12.23
N MET A 255 -12.87 -3.39 -13.00
CA MET A 255 -12.34 -4.76 -13.06
C MET A 255 -11.72 -5.21 -11.74
N GLU A 256 -10.93 -4.36 -11.08
CA GLU A 256 -10.35 -4.64 -9.75
C GLU A 256 -11.46 -4.92 -8.73
N LYS A 257 -12.48 -4.05 -8.67
CA LYS A 257 -13.64 -4.25 -7.77
C LYS A 257 -14.43 -5.51 -8.10
N ALA A 258 -14.63 -5.83 -9.38
CA ALA A 258 -15.28 -7.06 -9.80
C ALA A 258 -14.47 -8.29 -9.35
N GLN A 259 -13.15 -8.28 -9.54
CA GLN A 259 -12.25 -9.36 -9.11
C GLN A 259 -12.29 -9.57 -7.59
N GLU A 260 -12.30 -8.50 -6.80
CA GLU A 260 -12.46 -8.57 -5.34
C GLU A 260 -13.78 -9.24 -4.95
N LEU A 261 -14.90 -8.81 -5.56
CA LEU A 261 -16.22 -9.40 -5.31
C LEU A 261 -16.27 -10.89 -5.68
N PHE A 262 -15.73 -11.26 -6.84
CA PHE A 262 -15.64 -12.67 -7.26
C PHE A 262 -14.79 -13.50 -6.30
N SER A 263 -13.63 -12.99 -5.87
CA SER A 263 -12.78 -13.68 -4.89
C SER A 263 -13.50 -13.87 -3.54
N GLY A 264 -14.31 -12.90 -3.13
CA GLY A 264 -15.13 -12.97 -1.93
C GLY A 264 -16.24 -14.02 -2.05
N LEU A 265 -16.92 -14.09 -3.20
CA LEU A 265 -17.93 -15.12 -3.49
C LEU A 265 -17.31 -16.52 -3.49
N GLU A 266 -16.15 -16.69 -4.12
CA GLU A 266 -15.45 -17.96 -4.18
C GLU A 266 -15.07 -18.46 -2.77
N LYS A 267 -14.53 -17.58 -1.91
CA LYS A 267 -14.25 -17.89 -0.50
C LYS A 267 -15.50 -18.34 0.26
N ARG A 268 -16.64 -17.65 0.06
CA ARG A 268 -17.92 -18.01 0.69
C ARG A 268 -18.46 -19.36 0.20
N ALA A 269 -18.37 -19.63 -1.10
CA ALA A 269 -18.79 -20.90 -1.68
C ALA A 269 -17.99 -22.08 -1.10
N ARG A 270 -16.65 -21.94 -0.98
CA ARG A 270 -15.79 -22.96 -0.36
C ARG A 270 -16.17 -23.22 1.10
N LEU A 271 -16.48 -22.18 1.87
CA LEU A 271 -16.96 -22.32 3.26
C LEU A 271 -18.30 -23.06 3.33
N ALA A 272 -19.25 -22.73 2.45
CA ALA A 272 -20.55 -23.39 2.40
C ALA A 272 -20.44 -24.87 2.07
N VAL A 273 -19.62 -25.24 1.08
CA VAL A 273 -19.32 -26.64 0.75
C VAL A 273 -18.67 -27.37 1.93
N GLY A 274 -17.71 -26.73 2.61
CA GLY A 274 -17.08 -27.29 3.81
C GLY A 274 -18.06 -27.52 4.96
N LEU A 275 -19.02 -26.60 5.15
CA LEU A 275 -20.07 -26.73 6.17
C LEU A 275 -21.04 -27.87 5.83
N ALA A 276 -21.48 -27.96 4.57
CA ALA A 276 -22.35 -29.02 4.08
C ALA A 276 -21.69 -30.40 4.24
N ARG A 277 -20.39 -30.51 3.94
CA ARG A 277 -19.63 -31.74 4.16
C ARG A 277 -19.60 -32.14 5.63
N LYS A 278 -19.29 -31.22 6.55
CA LYS A 278 -19.29 -31.49 8.01
C LYS A 278 -20.66 -31.91 8.53
N LEU A 279 -21.73 -31.28 8.03
CA LEU A 279 -23.10 -31.67 8.37
C LEU A 279 -23.42 -33.08 7.86
N GLY A 280 -23.02 -33.42 6.64
CA GLY A 280 -23.13 -34.76 6.08
C GLY A 280 -22.43 -35.81 6.95
N GLU A 281 -21.16 -35.59 7.28
CA GLU A 281 -20.36 -36.47 8.15
C GLU A 281 -21.01 -36.66 9.53
N ARG A 282 -21.54 -35.61 10.14
CA ARG A 282 -22.29 -35.70 11.42
C ARG A 282 -23.57 -36.51 11.31
N MET A 283 -24.35 -36.30 10.24
CA MET A 283 -25.59 -37.05 10.04
C MET A 283 -25.30 -38.54 9.81
N GLU A 284 -24.24 -38.87 9.09
CA GLU A 284 -23.81 -40.25 8.87
C GLU A 284 -23.40 -40.92 10.18
N GLN A 285 -22.58 -40.24 11.01
CA GLN A 285 -22.22 -40.71 12.35
C GLN A 285 -23.46 -40.92 13.24
N GLN A 286 -24.44 -40.02 13.20
CA GLN A 286 -25.69 -40.19 13.94
C GLN A 286 -26.49 -41.40 13.47
N ARG A 287 -26.61 -41.60 12.14
CA ARG A 287 -27.29 -42.77 11.57
C ARG A 287 -26.57 -44.07 11.92
N GLU A 288 -25.24 -44.10 11.89
CA GLU A 288 -24.46 -45.27 12.33
C GLU A 288 -24.64 -45.54 13.81
N ALA A 289 -24.57 -44.52 14.66
CA ALA A 289 -24.80 -44.66 16.10
C ALA A 289 -26.23 -45.17 16.39
N GLU A 290 -27.23 -44.69 15.66
CA GLU A 290 -28.60 -45.17 15.78
C GLU A 290 -28.74 -46.63 15.32
N ARG A 291 -28.14 -47.01 14.18
CA ARG A 291 -28.10 -48.40 13.72
C ARG A 291 -27.46 -49.32 14.76
N GLN A 292 -26.29 -48.94 15.30
CA GLN A 292 -25.62 -49.69 16.35
C GLN A 292 -26.48 -49.80 17.62
N ARG A 293 -27.21 -48.73 17.98
CA ARG A 293 -28.13 -48.75 19.12
C ARG A 293 -29.29 -49.71 18.88
N GLN A 294 -29.93 -49.67 17.71
CA GLN A 294 -31.01 -50.58 17.34
C GLN A 294 -30.52 -52.04 17.34
N GLU A 295 -29.32 -52.29 16.83
CA GLU A 295 -28.72 -53.62 16.82
C GLU A 295 -28.40 -54.12 18.24
N ARG A 296 -27.90 -53.26 19.13
CA ARG A 296 -27.72 -53.60 20.56
C ARG A 296 -29.05 -53.95 21.23
N VAL A 297 -30.11 -53.19 20.95
CA VAL A 297 -31.46 -53.48 21.47
C VAL A 297 -31.92 -54.85 20.99
N ARG A 298 -31.83 -55.11 19.69
CA ARG A 298 -32.20 -56.40 19.09
C ARG A 298 -31.38 -57.57 19.67
N GLN A 299 -30.07 -57.40 19.85
CA GLN A 299 -29.24 -58.43 20.49
C GLN A 299 -29.62 -58.66 21.95
N ALA A 300 -29.97 -57.61 22.70
CA ALA A 300 -30.42 -57.74 24.07
C ALA A 300 -31.77 -58.47 24.18
N GLU A 301 -32.69 -58.23 23.24
CA GLU A 301 -33.96 -58.95 23.13
C GLU A 301 -33.73 -60.44 22.86
N ILE A 302 -32.89 -60.77 21.87
CA ILE A 302 -32.53 -62.16 21.55
C ILE A 302 -31.92 -62.86 22.79
N ARG A 303 -31.00 -62.18 23.51
CA ARG A 303 -30.41 -62.73 24.75
C ARG A 303 -31.46 -62.97 25.83
N ARG A 304 -32.39 -62.03 26.03
CA ARG A 304 -33.48 -62.19 27.01
C ARG A 304 -34.40 -63.35 26.65
N GLU A 305 -34.70 -63.53 25.37
CA GLU A 305 -35.53 -64.63 24.89
C GLU A 305 -34.84 -65.98 25.08
N MET A 306 -33.56 -66.09 24.72
CA MET A 306 -32.73 -67.26 24.99
C MET A 306 -32.66 -67.59 26.48
N GLN A 307 -32.53 -66.58 27.34
CA GLN A 307 -32.52 -66.76 28.79
C GLN A 307 -33.88 -67.28 29.30
N ARG A 308 -35.00 -66.71 28.83
CA ARG A 308 -36.34 -67.21 29.17
C ARG A 308 -36.54 -68.66 28.74
N GLN A 309 -36.09 -69.02 27.54
CA GLN A 309 -36.16 -70.41 27.08
C GLN A 309 -35.30 -71.34 27.94
N ALA A 310 -34.10 -70.91 28.34
CA ALA A 310 -33.24 -71.68 29.23
C ALA A 310 -33.87 -71.85 30.63
N GLU A 311 -34.45 -70.79 31.20
CA GLU A 311 -35.17 -70.83 32.48
C GLU A 311 -36.39 -71.75 32.42
N GLN A 312 -37.15 -71.72 31.32
CA GLN A 312 -38.26 -72.67 31.10
C GLN A 312 -37.77 -74.12 31.03
N ARG A 313 -36.72 -74.39 30.25
CA ARG A 313 -36.13 -75.73 30.17
C ARG A 313 -35.66 -76.23 31.53
N ALA A 314 -34.97 -75.38 32.30
CA ALA A 314 -34.50 -75.70 33.64
C ALA A 314 -35.67 -75.95 34.61
N ALA A 315 -36.74 -75.17 34.53
CA ALA A 315 -37.94 -75.37 35.34
C ALA A 315 -38.65 -76.69 35.00
N ASP A 316 -38.75 -77.03 33.71
CA ASP A 316 -39.32 -78.30 33.26
C ASP A 316 -38.47 -79.50 33.69
N GLU A 317 -37.14 -79.40 33.59
CA GLU A 317 -36.21 -80.41 34.11
C GLU A 317 -36.33 -80.57 35.63
N ALA A 318 -36.41 -79.47 36.37
CA ALA A 318 -36.60 -79.48 37.81
C ALA A 318 -37.94 -80.12 38.21
N ARG A 319 -39.02 -79.84 37.47
CA ARG A 319 -40.33 -80.50 37.67
C ARG A 319 -40.23 -81.99 37.45
N LYS A 320 -39.62 -82.43 36.35
CA LYS A 320 -39.39 -83.86 36.06
C LYS A 320 -38.54 -84.52 37.14
N ALA A 321 -37.49 -83.86 37.62
CA ALA A 321 -36.63 -84.37 38.68
C ALA A 321 -37.37 -84.47 40.03
N ALA A 322 -38.20 -83.48 40.36
CA ALA A 322 -39.02 -83.48 41.57
C ALA A 322 -40.11 -84.56 41.53
N GLU A 323 -40.72 -84.79 40.37
CA GLU A 323 -41.67 -85.88 40.15
C GLU A 323 -40.99 -87.25 40.31
N LEU A 324 -39.81 -87.43 39.72
CA LEU A 324 -39.01 -88.64 39.90
C LEU A 324 -38.60 -88.85 41.36
N ALA A 325 -38.26 -87.77 42.09
CA ALA A 325 -37.93 -87.83 43.51
C ALA A 325 -39.15 -88.21 44.36
N ARG A 326 -40.34 -87.65 44.07
CA ARG A 326 -41.60 -88.04 44.72
C ARG A 326 -41.95 -89.50 44.47
N GLN A 327 -41.77 -89.99 43.23
CA GLN A 327 -41.97 -91.40 42.91
C GLN A 327 -41.01 -92.30 43.70
N LYS A 328 -39.72 -91.92 43.80
CA LYS A 328 -38.73 -92.63 44.64
C LYS A 328 -39.07 -92.58 46.13
N GLN A 329 -39.61 -91.47 46.63
CA GLN A 329 -39.98 -91.32 48.04
C GLN A 329 -41.25 -92.09 48.40
N ALA A 330 -42.25 -92.11 47.51
CA ALA A 330 -43.43 -92.95 47.63
C ALA A 330 -43.08 -94.45 47.59
N ALA A 331 -42.11 -94.85 46.75
CA ALA A 331 -41.58 -96.22 46.76
C ALA A 331 -40.89 -96.57 48.09
N LYS A 332 -40.16 -95.61 48.70
CA LYS A 332 -39.53 -95.78 50.02
C LYS A 332 -40.53 -95.80 51.19
N GLU A 333 -41.64 -95.08 51.10
CA GLU A 333 -42.70 -95.09 52.11
C GLU A 333 -43.56 -96.35 52.04
N ALA A 334 -43.74 -96.94 50.86
CA ALA A 334 -44.38 -98.25 50.69
C ALA A 334 -43.59 -99.41 51.33
N GLU A 335 -42.29 -99.25 51.59
CA GLU A 335 -41.42 -100.24 52.23
C GLU A 335 -41.30 -100.09 53.77
N ARG A 336 -42.03 -99.15 54.41
CA ARG A 336 -42.00 -98.99 55.88
C ARG A 336 -43.17 -99.71 56.58
N PRO A 337 -42.93 -100.74 57.43
CA PRO A 337 -43.99 -101.42 58.18
C PRO A 337 -44.24 -100.79 59.57
N THR A 338 -45.38 -101.14 60.19
CA THR A 338 -45.79 -101.07 61.64
C THR A 338 -46.80 -100.00 62.06
N VAL A 339 -47.75 -100.16 63.03
CA VAL A 339 -48.27 -101.25 63.91
C VAL A 339 -49.59 -100.75 64.57
N ARG A 340 -50.56 -101.65 64.83
CA ARG A 340 -51.85 -101.45 65.55
C ARG A 340 -51.68 -101.38 67.09
N ARG A 341 -52.58 -100.67 67.80
CA ARG A 341 -53.16 -101.13 69.08
C ARG A 341 -54.44 -100.38 69.53
N SER A 342 -55.31 -101.13 70.20
CA SER A 342 -56.69 -100.84 70.65
C SER A 342 -56.87 -101.15 72.15
N ARG A 343 -57.96 -100.64 72.77
CA ARG A 343 -58.79 -101.21 73.89
C ARG A 343 -59.85 -100.14 74.30
N ASP A 344 -61.18 -100.30 74.33
CA ASP A 344 -62.13 -101.29 74.93
C ASP A 344 -62.09 -101.28 76.49
N ARG A 345 -63.18 -101.32 77.29
CA ARG A 345 -64.58 -101.78 77.07
C ARG A 345 -65.47 -101.46 78.31
N GLY A 346 -66.80 -101.53 78.18
CA GLY A 346 -67.77 -101.68 79.29
C GLY A 346 -69.13 -102.27 78.81
N PRO A 347 -69.91 -103.02 79.62
CA PRO A 347 -70.53 -104.30 79.19
C PRO A 347 -72.06 -104.46 79.44
N SER A 348 -72.63 -105.61 79.00
CA SER A 348 -73.81 -106.26 79.62
C SER A 348 -74.00 -107.75 79.21
N ILE A 349 -73.92 -108.67 80.21
CA ILE A 349 -74.78 -109.82 80.61
C ILE A 349 -75.45 -110.67 79.49
N GLY A 350 -75.51 -112.02 79.44
CA GLY A 350 -75.22 -113.15 80.35
C GLY A 350 -76.36 -114.20 80.26
N PHE A 351 -76.06 -115.42 79.77
CA PHE A 351 -76.64 -116.75 80.12
C PHE A 351 -75.80 -117.85 79.44
#